data_AF-A0A3N6PB30-F1
#
_entry.id   AF-A0A3N6PB30-F1
#
_cell.length_a   1.000
_cell.length_b   1.000
_cell.length_c   1.000
_cell.angle_alpha   90.00
_cell.angle_beta   90.00
_cell.angle_gamma   90.00
#
_symmetry.space_group_name_H-M   'P 1'
#
loop_
_entity.id
_entity.type
_entity.pdbx_description
1 polymer ?
#
loop_
_entity_poly.entity_id
_entity_poly.type
_entity_poly.pdbx_seq_one_letter_code
_entity_poly.pdbx_strand_id
1 'polypeptide(L)'
;MSAEIEADDNDVVAALEGEQATPLPRAFIAEASGPATVVRDRGEVTERAEVDLEITHRIETLEEFGEFWALRNKRFPENEAIGTLLEVEPDGARYVIGDDQLDAWDVQVDGHVQAFFGVGEAIVEFDGDLESFDAPNQRFWSRVANNIGHDVDDLVADFARDLKSTSLWGPGAHLAELAVKHGSREGLESYTEALLEEVSE
;
A
#
# COMPACT_ATOMS: atom_id res chain seq x y z
N MET A 1 46.00 -28.79 -6.27
CA MET A 1 45.94 -27.55 -7.06
C MET A 1 44.69 -27.66 -7.90
N SER A 2 43.50 -27.44 -7.33
CA SER A 2 42.94 -26.14 -6.93
C SER A 2 42.84 -25.22 -8.15
N ALA A 3 41.65 -25.18 -8.74
CA ALA A 3 41.12 -24.00 -9.39
C ALA A 3 39.68 -23.85 -8.87
N GLU A 4 39.50 -22.80 -8.09
CA GLU A 4 38.25 -22.36 -7.49
C GLU A 4 37.26 -21.87 -8.55
N ILE A 5 36.01 -21.85 -8.08
CA ILE A 5 34.77 -21.42 -8.70
C ILE A 5 34.82 -19.91 -8.99
N GLU A 6 34.28 -19.49 -10.13
CA GLU A 6 33.49 -18.26 -10.21
C GLU A 6 32.32 -18.59 -11.16
N ALA A 7 31.32 -19.26 -10.58
CA ALA A 7 29.98 -19.24 -11.15
C ALA A 7 29.43 -17.86 -10.80
N ASP A 8 29.27 -17.04 -11.84
CA ASP A 8 28.72 -15.70 -11.76
C ASP A 8 27.32 -15.77 -11.15
N ASP A 9 27.17 -15.20 -9.96
CA ASP A 9 25.98 -15.23 -9.09
C ASP A 9 24.87 -14.29 -9.60
N ASN A 10 24.81 -14.10 -10.92
CA ASN A 10 23.91 -13.17 -11.60
C ASN A 10 22.74 -13.85 -12.33
N ASP A 11 22.66 -15.18 -12.30
CA ASP A 11 21.68 -15.96 -13.08
C ASP A 11 20.39 -16.31 -12.31
N VAL A 12 20.07 -15.62 -11.20
CA VAL A 12 18.78 -15.74 -10.51
C VAL A 12 17.91 -14.47 -10.63
N VAL A 13 18.38 -13.42 -11.29
CA VAL A 13 17.60 -12.19 -11.55
C VAL A 13 17.10 -12.13 -13.00
N ALA A 14 16.71 -13.28 -13.57
CA ALA A 14 16.29 -13.38 -14.98
C ALA A 14 14.97 -14.14 -15.17
N ALA A 15 14.07 -14.12 -14.19
CA ALA A 15 12.74 -14.68 -14.36
C ALA A 15 11.70 -13.84 -13.60
N LEU A 16 11.37 -12.68 -14.17
CA LEU A 16 10.06 -12.02 -14.15
C LEU A 16 10.20 -10.73 -15.01
N GLU A 17 10.27 -10.87 -16.34
CA GLU A 17 9.81 -9.79 -17.22
C GLU A 17 8.28 -9.74 -17.18
N GLY A 18 7.73 -9.50 -15.98
CA GLY A 18 6.33 -9.20 -15.73
C GLY A 18 6.08 -7.70 -15.91
N GLU A 19 4.82 -7.30 -16.05
CA GLU A 19 4.38 -5.91 -16.14
C GLU A 19 5.27 -4.95 -15.34
N GLN A 20 5.73 -3.86 -15.96
CA GLN A 20 6.46 -2.83 -15.23
C GLN A 20 5.48 -2.19 -14.24
N ALA A 21 5.59 -2.59 -12.97
CA ALA A 21 4.82 -2.00 -11.90
C ALA A 21 5.09 -0.49 -11.85
N THR A 22 4.03 0.29 -11.61
CA THR A 22 4.04 1.75 -11.63
C THR A 22 4.61 2.26 -10.31
N PRO A 23 5.81 2.87 -10.28
CA PRO A 23 6.44 3.26 -9.03
C PRO A 23 5.72 4.44 -8.37
N LEU A 24 5.61 4.40 -7.05
CA LEU A 24 5.14 5.52 -6.24
C LEU A 24 6.30 6.45 -5.85
N PRO A 25 6.13 7.79 -5.91
CA PRO A 25 7.15 8.74 -5.47
C PRO A 25 7.54 8.60 -4.00
N ARG A 26 6.62 8.08 -3.18
CA ARG A 26 6.78 7.84 -1.74
C ARG A 26 6.05 6.56 -1.37
N ALA A 27 6.73 5.71 -0.62
CA ALA A 27 6.19 4.43 -0.17
C ALA A 27 5.17 4.61 0.98
N PHE A 28 4.22 3.69 1.05
CA PHE A 28 3.49 3.39 2.28
C PHE A 28 4.22 2.29 3.04
N ILE A 29 3.97 2.21 4.34
CA ILE A 29 4.53 1.19 5.21
C ILE A 29 3.37 0.36 5.75
N ALA A 30 3.40 -0.93 5.47
CA ALA A 30 2.51 -1.91 6.05
C ALA A 30 3.25 -2.65 7.16
N GLU A 31 2.74 -2.55 8.37
CA GLU A 31 3.30 -3.19 9.55
C GLU A 31 2.29 -4.22 10.07
N ALA A 32 2.78 -5.40 10.41
CA ALA A 32 1.99 -6.41 11.09
C ALA A 32 2.82 -7.06 12.20
N SER A 33 2.23 -7.27 13.36
CA SER A 33 2.88 -7.98 14.45
C SER A 33 1.91 -8.87 15.19
N GLY A 34 2.37 -10.05 15.60
CA GLY A 34 1.53 -10.97 16.36
C GLY A 34 2.07 -12.40 16.42
N PRO A 35 1.38 -13.27 17.18
CA PRO A 35 1.80 -14.65 17.37
C PRO A 35 1.53 -15.50 16.13
N ALA A 36 2.51 -16.30 15.72
CA ALA A 36 2.39 -17.30 14.67
C ALA A 36 3.02 -18.63 15.07
N THR A 37 2.66 -19.69 14.36
CA THR A 37 3.39 -20.96 14.38
C THR A 37 4.28 -21.05 13.15
N VAL A 38 5.60 -21.07 13.35
CA VAL A 38 6.53 -21.38 12.26
C VAL A 38 6.59 -22.89 12.05
N VAL A 39 6.42 -23.31 10.80
CA VAL A 39 6.51 -24.70 10.36
C VAL A 39 7.77 -24.86 9.51
N ARG A 40 8.72 -25.63 10.01
CA ARG A 40 9.99 -25.92 9.32
C ARG A 40 10.02 -27.39 8.95
N ASP A 41 10.09 -27.69 7.65
CA ASP A 41 10.31 -29.05 7.18
C ASP A 41 11.82 -29.38 7.15
N ARG A 42 12.19 -30.44 7.85
CA ARG A 42 13.55 -31.02 7.86
C ARG A 42 13.52 -32.44 7.30
N GLY A 43 12.96 -32.59 6.11
CA GLY A 43 12.85 -33.89 5.42
C GLY A 43 11.77 -34.78 6.02
N GLU A 44 12.13 -35.65 6.98
CA GLU A 44 11.19 -36.58 7.62
C GLU A 44 10.52 -36.00 8.88
N VAL A 45 10.96 -34.82 9.32
CA VAL A 45 10.48 -34.18 10.55
C VAL A 45 9.96 -32.78 10.24
N THR A 46 8.70 -32.54 10.59
CA THR A 46 8.11 -31.21 10.61
C THR A 46 8.22 -30.64 12.03
N GLU A 47 8.97 -29.57 12.19
CA GLU A 47 9.11 -28.84 13.45
C GLU A 47 8.09 -27.69 13.49
N ARG A 48 7.39 -27.55 14.62
CA ARG A 48 6.45 -26.46 14.88
C ARG A 48 6.87 -25.71 16.13
N ALA A 49 6.99 -24.39 16.04
CA ALA A 49 7.31 -23.53 17.17
C ALA A 49 6.45 -22.28 17.14
N GLU A 50 5.98 -21.85 18.32
CA GLU A 50 5.34 -20.54 18.49
C GLU A 50 6.39 -19.45 18.45
N VAL A 51 6.12 -18.39 17.69
CA VAL A 51 6.98 -17.22 17.52
C VAL A 51 6.11 -15.97 17.49
N ASP A 52 6.63 -14.87 18.01
CA ASP A 52 6.08 -13.54 17.74
C ASP A 52 6.73 -13.00 16.47
N LEU A 53 5.91 -12.70 15.47
CA LEU A 53 6.36 -12.13 14.19
C LEU A 53 6.19 -10.62 14.20
N GLU A 54 7.13 -9.95 13.55
CA GLU A 54 7.07 -8.54 13.18
C GLU A 54 7.41 -8.45 11.70
N ILE A 55 6.50 -7.92 10.90
CA ILE A 55 6.62 -7.75 9.47
C ILE A 55 6.56 -6.25 9.18
N THR A 56 7.52 -5.77 8.40
CA THR A 56 7.52 -4.40 7.88
C THR A 56 7.70 -4.48 6.37
N HIS A 57 6.67 -4.12 5.62
CA HIS A 57 6.67 -4.14 4.17
C HIS A 57 6.50 -2.72 3.61
N ARG A 58 7.27 -2.41 2.57
CA ARG A 58 7.21 -1.13 1.86
C ARG A 58 6.36 -1.33 0.62
N ILE A 59 5.25 -0.61 0.54
CA ILE A 59 4.39 -0.53 -0.64
C ILE A 59 4.98 0.56 -1.52
N GLU A 60 5.61 0.17 -2.62
CA GLU A 60 6.39 1.07 -3.48
C GLU A 60 5.76 1.27 -4.86
N THR A 61 4.68 0.55 -5.14
CA THR A 61 4.02 0.57 -6.46
C THR A 61 2.52 0.85 -6.35
N LEU A 62 1.94 1.36 -7.44
CA LEU A 62 0.51 1.65 -7.53
C LEU A 62 -0.33 0.36 -7.50
N GLU A 63 0.22 -0.72 -8.04
CA GLU A 63 -0.32 -2.07 -8.07
C GLU A 63 -0.47 -2.62 -6.64
N GLU A 64 0.63 -2.63 -5.86
CA GLU A 64 0.62 -3.04 -4.44
C GLU A 64 -0.31 -2.16 -3.61
N PHE A 65 -0.30 -0.84 -3.83
CA PHE A 65 -1.26 0.04 -3.18
C PHE A 65 -2.71 -0.36 -3.49
N GLY A 66 -2.99 -0.73 -4.75
CA GLY A 66 -4.28 -1.23 -5.20
C GLY A 66 -4.73 -2.50 -4.47
N GLU A 67 -3.81 -3.42 -4.20
CA GLU A 67 -4.07 -4.64 -3.44
C GLU A 67 -4.53 -4.33 -2.01
N PHE A 68 -3.76 -3.53 -1.26
CA PHE A 68 -4.15 -3.12 0.10
C PHE A 68 -5.41 -2.26 0.12
N TRP A 69 -5.61 -1.40 -0.90
CA TRP A 69 -6.82 -0.60 -1.03
C TRP A 69 -8.07 -1.48 -1.26
N ALA A 70 -7.94 -2.61 -1.96
CA ALA A 70 -9.05 -3.52 -2.20
C ALA A 70 -9.55 -4.19 -0.91
N LEU A 71 -8.66 -4.36 0.08
CA LEU A 71 -8.98 -4.98 1.37
C LEU A 71 -10.02 -4.21 2.19
N ARG A 72 -10.10 -2.88 2.02
CA ARG A 72 -11.03 -2.01 2.79
C ARG A 72 -12.51 -2.42 2.71
N ASN A 73 -12.89 -3.16 1.68
CA ASN A 73 -14.28 -3.63 1.48
C ASN A 73 -14.52 -5.05 2.03
N LYS A 74 -13.49 -5.70 2.57
CA LYS A 74 -13.59 -7.03 3.17
C LYS A 74 -14.26 -6.95 4.53
N ARG A 75 -14.81 -8.08 4.96
CA ARG A 75 -15.45 -8.20 6.28
C ARG A 75 -14.45 -8.01 7.43
N PHE A 76 -13.20 -8.47 7.21
CA PHE A 76 -12.10 -8.41 8.17
C PHE A 76 -10.82 -7.96 7.42
N PRO A 77 -10.67 -6.65 7.14
CA PRO A 77 -9.57 -6.13 6.32
C PRO A 77 -8.19 -6.42 6.91
N GLU A 78 -8.06 -6.37 8.23
CA GLU A 78 -6.83 -6.66 8.98
C GLU A 78 -6.36 -8.11 8.76
N ASN A 79 -7.25 -9.08 8.93
CA ASN A 79 -6.93 -10.50 8.73
C ASN A 79 -6.48 -10.80 7.29
N GLU A 80 -7.11 -10.14 6.31
CA GLU A 80 -6.74 -10.30 4.90
C GLU A 80 -5.37 -9.65 4.63
N ALA A 81 -5.08 -8.50 5.25
CA ALA A 81 -3.79 -7.82 5.13
C ALA A 81 -2.64 -8.66 5.71
N ILE A 82 -2.86 -9.35 6.83
CA ILE A 82 -1.89 -10.30 7.39
C ILE A 82 -1.57 -11.42 6.38
N GLY A 83 -2.61 -11.95 5.72
CA GLY A 83 -2.43 -12.95 4.66
C GLY A 83 -1.55 -12.44 3.52
N THR A 84 -1.85 -11.24 3.00
CA THR A 84 -1.04 -10.58 1.96
C THR A 84 0.41 -10.38 2.41
N LEU A 85 0.63 -9.92 3.64
CA LEU A 85 1.97 -9.66 4.18
C LEU A 85 2.80 -10.93 4.38
N LEU A 86 2.16 -12.03 4.78
CA LEU A 86 2.83 -13.33 4.94
C LEU A 86 3.22 -13.98 3.61
N GLU A 87 2.54 -13.68 2.51
CA GLU A 87 2.90 -14.18 1.18
C GLU A 87 4.18 -13.51 0.63
N VAL A 88 4.49 -12.30 1.10
CA VAL A 88 5.65 -11.51 0.66
C VAL A 88 6.92 -11.83 1.46
N GLU A 89 6.81 -12.49 2.62
CA GLU A 89 7.96 -12.81 3.49
C GLU A 89 8.96 -13.78 2.80
N PRO A 90 10.21 -13.34 2.54
CA PRO A 90 11.15 -14.04 1.66
C PRO A 90 11.88 -15.23 2.31
N ASP A 91 11.71 -15.46 3.62
CA ASP A 91 12.54 -16.39 4.39
C ASP A 91 12.27 -17.88 4.10
N GLY A 92 11.34 -18.21 3.19
CA GLY A 92 11.00 -19.59 2.82
C GLY A 92 10.40 -20.42 3.97
N ALA A 93 10.18 -19.79 5.13
CA ALA A 93 9.51 -20.37 6.28
C ALA A 93 8.00 -20.33 6.06
N ARG A 94 7.32 -21.42 6.40
CA ARG A 94 5.86 -21.47 6.34
C ARG A 94 5.30 -21.06 7.69
N TYR A 95 4.56 -19.96 7.74
CA TYR A 95 3.84 -19.53 8.92
C TYR A 95 2.40 -20.01 8.89
N VAL A 96 1.87 -20.38 10.06
CA VAL A 96 0.48 -20.76 10.26
C VAL A 96 -0.05 -19.95 11.43
N ILE A 97 -1.14 -19.22 11.20
CA ILE A 97 -1.86 -18.46 12.23
C ILE A 97 -3.18 -19.17 12.48
N GLY A 98 -3.47 -19.49 13.74
CA GLY A 98 -4.79 -20.00 14.15
C GLY A 98 -5.84 -18.88 14.20
N ASP A 99 -7.12 -19.23 14.05
CA ASP A 99 -8.22 -18.25 14.14
C ASP A 99 -8.22 -17.50 15.49
N ASP A 100 -7.82 -18.17 16.56
CA ASP A 100 -7.67 -17.63 17.91
C ASP A 100 -6.45 -16.72 18.09
N GLN A 101 -5.46 -16.84 17.20
CA GLN A 101 -4.28 -15.99 17.17
C GLN A 101 -4.53 -14.72 16.37
N LEU A 102 -5.37 -14.76 15.34
CA LEU A 102 -5.67 -13.59 14.48
C LEU A 102 -6.17 -12.38 15.28
N ASP A 103 -7.00 -12.61 16.30
CA ASP A 103 -7.51 -11.53 17.17
C ASP A 103 -6.41 -10.83 17.99
N ALA A 104 -5.22 -11.44 18.09
CA ALA A 104 -4.07 -10.90 18.82
C ALA A 104 -3.07 -10.18 17.91
N TRP A 105 -3.29 -10.16 16.58
CA TRP A 105 -2.44 -9.45 15.65
C TRP A 105 -2.81 -7.96 15.60
N ASP A 106 -1.79 -7.13 15.50
CA ASP A 106 -1.90 -5.72 15.16
C ASP A 106 -1.39 -5.51 13.74
N VAL A 107 -2.18 -4.83 12.90
CA VAL A 107 -1.82 -4.58 11.50
C VAL A 107 -2.31 -3.22 11.05
N GLN A 108 -1.41 -2.47 10.41
CA GLN A 108 -1.71 -1.14 9.90
C GLN A 108 -0.97 -0.89 8.59
N VAL A 109 -1.63 -0.21 7.66
CA VAL A 109 -1.00 0.41 6.49
C VAL A 109 -1.05 1.91 6.68
N ASP A 110 0.12 2.56 6.69
CA ASP A 110 0.19 4.00 6.87
C ASP A 110 1.18 4.65 5.89
N GLY A 111 0.95 5.93 5.66
CA GLY A 111 1.77 6.73 4.76
C GLY A 111 1.76 8.18 5.18
N HIS A 112 2.87 8.87 4.95
CA HIS A 112 2.88 10.32 5.10
C HIS A 112 1.94 10.95 4.06
N VAL A 113 1.45 12.16 4.32
CA VAL A 113 0.53 12.88 3.41
C VAL A 113 1.02 12.87 1.94
N GLN A 114 2.32 13.08 1.72
CA GLN A 114 2.95 13.08 0.39
C GLN A 114 2.86 11.72 -0.32
N ALA A 115 2.71 10.60 0.39
CA ALA A 115 2.46 9.30 -0.23
C ALA A 115 1.08 9.25 -0.88
N PHE A 116 0.07 9.85 -0.26
CA PHE A 116 -1.26 9.98 -0.87
C PHE A 116 -1.22 10.88 -2.12
N PHE A 117 -0.52 12.01 -2.06
CA PHE A 117 -0.31 12.85 -3.24
C PHE A 117 0.42 12.10 -4.36
N GLY A 118 1.46 11.32 -4.02
CA GLY A 118 2.16 10.49 -4.98
C GLY A 118 1.28 9.44 -5.66
N VAL A 119 0.30 8.86 -4.95
CA VAL A 119 -0.72 7.98 -5.56
C VAL A 119 -1.61 8.77 -6.52
N GLY A 120 -2.04 9.97 -6.12
CA GLY A 120 -2.86 10.83 -6.97
C GLY A 120 -2.14 11.22 -8.27
N GLU A 121 -0.90 11.66 -8.16
CA GLU A 121 -0.01 11.98 -9.29
C GLU A 121 0.17 10.76 -10.21
N ALA A 122 0.52 9.59 -9.63
CA ALA A 122 0.72 8.37 -10.40
C ALA A 122 -0.53 7.92 -11.17
N ILE A 123 -1.73 8.14 -10.63
CA ILE A 123 -2.99 7.82 -11.32
C ILE A 123 -3.31 8.81 -12.43
N VAL A 124 -3.11 10.11 -12.18
CA VAL A 124 -3.42 11.17 -13.17
C VAL A 124 -2.46 11.11 -14.35
N GLU A 125 -1.20 10.77 -14.09
CA GLU A 125 -0.13 10.63 -15.08
C GLU A 125 -0.01 9.21 -15.67
N PHE A 126 -0.88 8.29 -15.25
CA PHE A 126 -0.83 6.89 -15.66
C PHE A 126 -0.95 6.74 -17.19
N ASP A 127 0.07 6.16 -17.82
CA ASP A 127 0.15 5.90 -19.27
C ASP A 127 0.26 4.41 -19.64
N GLY A 128 0.13 3.52 -18.65
CA GLY A 128 0.19 2.07 -18.82
C GLY A 128 -1.06 1.46 -19.48
N ASP A 129 -0.96 0.18 -19.85
CA ASP A 129 -2.06 -0.57 -20.46
C ASP A 129 -3.03 -1.10 -19.40
N LEU A 130 -4.22 -0.51 -19.30
CA LEU A 130 -5.25 -0.92 -18.34
C LEU A 130 -5.81 -2.32 -18.62
N GLU A 131 -5.65 -2.86 -19.83
CA GLU A 131 -6.12 -4.20 -20.21
C GLU A 131 -5.15 -5.31 -19.79
N SER A 132 -3.92 -4.98 -19.39
CA SER A 132 -2.93 -5.98 -18.98
C SER A 132 -3.11 -6.47 -17.54
N PHE A 133 -3.73 -5.65 -16.67
CA PHE A 133 -3.84 -5.96 -15.25
C PHE A 133 -4.88 -7.04 -14.93
N ASP A 134 -4.46 -8.01 -14.11
CA ASP A 134 -5.27 -9.15 -13.71
C ASP A 134 -6.50 -8.79 -12.83
N ALA A 135 -7.43 -9.75 -12.77
CA ALA A 135 -8.79 -9.59 -12.23
C ALA A 135 -8.97 -9.24 -10.73
N PRO A 136 -8.06 -9.50 -9.76
CA PRO A 136 -8.39 -9.25 -8.35
C PRO A 136 -8.59 -7.75 -8.04
N ASN A 137 -8.03 -6.85 -8.86
CA ASN A 137 -8.03 -5.41 -8.65
C ASN A 137 -8.87 -4.61 -9.66
N GLN A 138 -9.78 -5.24 -10.42
CA GLN A 138 -10.57 -4.55 -11.47
C GLN A 138 -11.28 -3.28 -11.00
N ARG A 139 -11.72 -3.23 -9.74
CA ARG A 139 -12.36 -2.02 -9.18
C ARG A 139 -11.36 -0.88 -8.96
N PHE A 140 -10.14 -1.20 -8.54
CA PHE A 140 -9.08 -0.23 -8.40
C PHE A 140 -8.66 0.28 -9.78
N TRP A 141 -8.42 -0.62 -10.74
CA TRP A 141 -8.06 -0.22 -12.11
C TRP A 141 -9.16 0.54 -12.84
N SER A 142 -10.44 0.19 -12.61
CA SER A 142 -11.57 1.01 -13.06
C SER A 142 -11.52 2.42 -12.46
N ARG A 143 -11.08 2.55 -11.20
CA ARG A 143 -10.90 3.86 -10.56
C ARG A 143 -9.73 4.61 -11.20
N VAL A 144 -8.59 3.97 -11.43
CA VAL A 144 -7.43 4.57 -12.13
C VAL A 144 -7.88 5.11 -13.49
N ALA A 145 -8.48 4.25 -14.32
CA ALA A 145 -8.96 4.59 -15.66
C ALA A 145 -9.90 5.81 -15.70
N ASN A 146 -10.80 5.91 -14.71
CA ASN A 146 -11.78 7.00 -14.65
C ASN A 146 -11.21 8.32 -14.09
N ASN A 147 -9.99 8.33 -13.55
CA ASN A 147 -9.39 9.52 -12.94
C ASN A 147 -8.13 10.01 -13.69
N ILE A 148 -7.82 9.44 -14.85
CA ILE A 148 -6.74 9.95 -15.72
C ILE A 148 -7.06 11.39 -16.13
N GLY A 149 -6.12 12.31 -15.91
CA GLY A 149 -6.30 13.74 -16.21
C GLY A 149 -7.25 14.50 -15.27
N HIS A 150 -7.68 13.90 -14.16
CA HIS A 150 -8.43 14.59 -13.11
C HIS A 150 -7.51 15.38 -12.16
N ASP A 151 -8.12 16.19 -11.28
CA ASP A 151 -7.40 16.95 -10.27
C ASP A 151 -6.85 16.03 -9.16
N VAL A 152 -5.57 16.23 -8.82
CA VAL A 152 -4.86 15.41 -7.82
C VAL A 152 -5.45 15.61 -6.43
N ASP A 153 -5.84 16.84 -6.06
CA ASP A 153 -6.36 17.14 -4.72
C ASP A 153 -7.70 16.44 -4.50
N ASP A 154 -8.59 16.48 -5.49
CA ASP A 154 -9.88 15.78 -5.46
C ASP A 154 -9.69 14.26 -5.30
N LEU A 155 -8.75 13.69 -6.05
CA LEU A 155 -8.44 12.27 -6.00
C LEU A 155 -7.87 11.86 -4.63
N VAL A 156 -6.94 12.65 -4.09
CA VAL A 156 -6.35 12.45 -2.75
C VAL A 156 -7.42 12.53 -1.68
N ALA A 157 -8.32 13.53 -1.74
CA ALA A 157 -9.40 13.70 -0.77
C ALA A 157 -10.35 12.50 -0.77
N ASP A 158 -10.65 11.95 -1.94
CA ASP A 158 -11.50 10.77 -2.06
C ASP A 158 -10.82 9.51 -1.52
N PHE A 159 -9.57 9.23 -1.88
CA PHE A 159 -8.83 8.09 -1.33
C PHE A 159 -8.69 8.20 0.19
N ALA A 160 -8.31 9.37 0.69
CA ALA A 160 -8.21 9.64 2.11
C ALA A 160 -9.54 9.40 2.84
N ARG A 161 -10.67 9.82 2.24
CA ARG A 161 -12.01 9.62 2.80
C ARG A 161 -12.43 8.15 2.81
N ASP A 162 -12.12 7.42 1.75
CA ASP A 162 -12.38 5.98 1.64
C ASP A 162 -11.57 5.22 2.71
N LEU A 163 -10.27 5.49 2.78
CA LEU A 163 -9.32 4.68 3.56
C LEU A 163 -9.44 4.93 5.06
N LYS A 164 -9.63 6.18 5.49
CA LYS A 164 -9.77 6.53 6.92
C LYS A 164 -10.98 5.87 7.62
N SER A 165 -11.93 5.34 6.84
CA SER A 165 -13.13 4.68 7.36
C SER A 165 -12.90 3.22 7.79
N THR A 166 -11.76 2.66 7.39
CA THR A 166 -11.31 1.32 7.72
C THR A 166 -10.27 1.39 8.84
N SER A 167 -10.24 0.39 9.72
CA SER A 167 -9.27 0.31 10.82
C SER A 167 -7.85 -0.06 10.36
N LEU A 168 -7.72 -0.72 9.20
CA LEU A 168 -6.43 -1.08 8.60
C LEU A 168 -5.57 0.15 8.25
N TRP A 169 -6.16 1.31 7.93
CA TRP A 169 -5.39 2.47 7.46
C TRP A 169 -5.09 3.44 8.60
N GLY A 170 -3.83 3.81 8.71
CA GLY A 170 -3.32 4.64 9.78
C GLY A 170 -3.74 6.11 9.74
N PRO A 171 -3.21 6.92 10.68
CA PRO A 171 -3.51 8.35 10.79
C PRO A 171 -3.20 9.16 9.53
N GLY A 172 -2.29 8.70 8.66
CA GLY A 172 -1.94 9.33 7.40
C GLY A 172 -3.15 9.66 6.52
N ALA A 173 -4.14 8.78 6.47
CA ALA A 173 -5.37 9.02 5.70
C ALA A 173 -6.17 10.22 6.24
N HIS A 174 -6.24 10.38 7.57
CA HIS A 174 -6.89 11.54 8.18
C HIS A 174 -6.13 12.84 7.89
N LEU A 175 -4.80 12.78 7.95
CA LEU A 175 -3.94 13.94 7.68
C LEU A 175 -3.99 14.36 6.21
N ALA A 176 -4.06 13.42 5.27
CA ALA A 176 -4.18 13.71 3.84
C ALA A 176 -5.51 14.42 3.51
N GLU A 177 -6.63 13.95 4.07
CA GLU A 177 -7.92 14.63 3.88
C GLU A 177 -7.89 16.07 4.46
N LEU A 178 -7.27 16.25 5.63
CA LEU A 178 -7.11 17.57 6.23
C LEU A 178 -6.22 18.47 5.37
N ALA A 179 -5.11 17.95 4.85
CA ALA A 179 -4.20 18.71 4.00
C ALA A 179 -4.92 19.29 2.77
N VAL A 180 -5.70 18.48 2.05
CA VAL A 180 -6.49 18.96 0.90
C VAL A 180 -7.56 19.99 1.32
N LYS A 181 -8.28 19.74 2.43
CA LYS A 181 -9.26 20.70 2.97
C LYS A 181 -8.64 22.04 3.38
N HIS A 182 -7.37 22.04 3.75
CA HIS A 182 -6.66 23.26 4.12
C HIS A 182 -6.04 23.95 2.90
N GLY A 183 -5.49 23.21 1.93
CA GLY A 183 -5.00 23.77 0.66
C GLY A 183 -6.10 24.48 -0.13
N SER A 184 -7.30 23.88 -0.19
CA SER A 184 -8.48 24.52 -0.81
C SER A 184 -8.97 25.79 -0.09
N ARG A 185 -8.54 26.05 1.15
CA ARG A 185 -8.85 27.30 1.87
C ARG A 185 -7.91 28.45 1.51
N GLU A 186 -6.78 28.22 0.84
CA GLU A 186 -5.90 29.30 0.37
C GLU A 186 -6.57 30.20 -0.69
N GLY A 187 -7.71 29.81 -1.24
CA GLY A 187 -8.61 30.71 -1.98
C GLY A 187 -9.14 31.91 -1.16
N LEU A 188 -8.88 31.96 0.15
CA LEU A 188 -9.15 33.12 1.00
C LEU A 188 -8.35 34.38 0.61
N GLU A 189 -7.26 34.28 -0.14
CA GLU A 189 -6.55 35.47 -0.67
C GLU A 189 -7.46 36.29 -1.58
N SER A 190 -8.18 35.64 -2.51
CA SER A 190 -9.16 36.32 -3.36
C SER A 190 -10.34 36.91 -2.56
N TYR A 191 -10.72 36.27 -1.46
CA TYR A 191 -11.79 36.74 -0.57
C TYR A 191 -11.33 37.90 0.32
N THR A 192 -10.07 37.91 0.75
CA THR A 192 -9.46 39.00 1.51
C THR A 192 -9.10 40.19 0.63
N GLU A 193 -8.68 39.97 -0.62
CA GLU A 193 -8.55 41.04 -1.62
C GLU A 193 -9.91 41.67 -1.92
N ALA A 194 -10.96 40.88 -2.15
CA ALA A 194 -12.31 41.40 -2.36
C ALA A 194 -12.85 42.18 -1.15
N LEU A 195 -12.62 41.68 0.08
CA LEU A 195 -12.98 42.39 1.31
C LEU A 195 -12.14 43.67 1.53
N LEU A 196 -10.86 43.67 1.16
CA LEU A 196 -10.00 44.85 1.24
C LEU A 196 -10.43 45.92 0.23
N GLU A 197 -10.85 45.51 -0.97
CA GLU A 197 -11.39 46.40 -1.99
C GLU A 197 -12.71 47.04 -1.49
N GLU A 198 -13.62 46.25 -0.92
CA GLU A 198 -14.91 46.70 -0.36
C GLU A 198 -14.77 47.61 0.87
N VAL A 199 -13.72 47.45 1.68
CA VAL A 199 -13.43 48.32 2.85
C VAL A 199 -12.65 49.59 2.44
N SER A 200 -12.07 49.61 1.23
CA SER A 200 -11.27 50.73 0.71
C SER A 200 -12.06 51.73 -0.16
N GLU A 201 -13.31 51.40 -0.53
CA GLU A 201 -14.31 52.32 -1.11
C GLU A 201 -15.13 53.05 -0.02
#